data_AF-A0A3C2DUW3-F1
#
_entry.id   AF-A0A3C2DUW3-F1
#
_cell.length_a   1.000
_cell.length_b   1.000
_cell.length_c   1.000
_cell.angle_alpha   90.00
_cell.angle_beta   90.00
_cell.angle_gamma   90.00
#
_symmetry.space_group_name_H-M   'P 1'
#
loop_
_entity.id
_entity.type
_entity.pdbx_description
1 polymer ?
#
loop_
_entity_poly.entity_id
_entity_poly.type
_entity_poly.pdbx_seq_one_letter_code
_entity_poly.pdbx_strand_id
1 'polypeptide(L)'
;MAKKEKVTLTPEEIEAKKARKKEKRKIFGKTFERAIAWMLAVVLVYCVTYMALSNKTLGAASAAPAQSSAQTTQPATKSDWDTSASGNGSSQSGSQSSASGDSASGGNAAQGADAASPAAASDVAAVVEKFKSAALNSEDVPKYQNMTLRDYNFSSNLVNSLMGIAEGLISKNSGKENTASTGLSGGIEQLTADDVKSATMSTNGGKTTVHIELKEQTDGADGQAHEGPVGHGIGVLGGIDEVVSNFPGVTVNDIELVYQNPVIDVVIDDASNKVESGKESYTVFINLKSAKVAISTLSGTAYIDYEYIIGE
;
A
#
# COMPACT_ATOMS: atom_id res chain seq x y z
N MET A 1 -28.55 -13.72 60.91
CA MET A 1 -28.02 -14.85 60.12
C MET A 1 -29.17 -15.76 59.72
N ALA A 2 -29.42 -15.96 58.43
CA ALA A 2 -30.37 -16.95 57.94
C ALA A 2 -29.67 -17.78 56.85
N LYS A 3 -29.48 -19.07 57.12
CA LYS A 3 -28.83 -20.04 56.24
C LYS A 3 -29.68 -20.23 54.98
N LYS A 4 -29.08 -20.10 53.79
CA LYS A 4 -29.70 -20.56 52.52
C LYS A 4 -29.54 -22.07 52.43
N GLU A 5 -30.66 -22.78 52.51
CA GLU A 5 -30.73 -24.22 52.29
C GLU A 5 -30.62 -24.52 50.79
N LYS A 6 -29.72 -25.44 50.43
CA LYS A 6 -29.38 -25.80 49.05
C LYS A 6 -30.31 -26.95 48.64
N VAL A 7 -31.35 -26.65 47.87
CA VAL A 7 -32.26 -27.69 47.33
C VAL A 7 -31.49 -28.55 46.33
N THR A 8 -31.10 -29.75 46.77
CA THR A 8 -30.60 -30.82 45.91
C THR A 8 -31.77 -31.44 45.14
N LEU A 9 -31.83 -31.18 43.83
CA LEU A 9 -32.81 -31.82 42.93
C LEU A 9 -32.58 -33.33 42.85
N THR A 10 -33.67 -34.09 42.87
CA THR A 10 -33.66 -35.55 42.72
C THR A 10 -33.27 -35.97 41.29
N PRO A 11 -32.67 -37.17 41.10
CA PRO A 11 -32.18 -37.64 39.79
C PRO A 11 -33.23 -37.60 38.66
N GLU A 12 -34.48 -37.84 39.00
CA GLU A 12 -35.63 -37.86 38.08
C GLU A 12 -35.95 -36.47 37.50
N GLU A 13 -35.78 -35.38 38.27
CA GLU A 13 -36.03 -34.01 37.81
C GLU A 13 -34.94 -33.51 36.84
N ILE A 14 -33.72 -34.05 36.94
CA ILE A 14 -32.59 -33.73 36.05
C ILE A 14 -32.79 -34.38 34.67
N GLU A 15 -33.31 -35.61 34.63
CA GLU A 15 -33.60 -36.31 33.38
C GLU A 15 -34.79 -35.68 32.63
N ALA A 16 -35.84 -35.29 33.37
CA ALA A 16 -36.98 -34.56 32.80
C ALA A 16 -36.56 -33.19 32.21
N LYS A 17 -35.67 -32.45 32.88
CA LYS A 17 -35.12 -31.19 32.33
C LYS A 17 -34.26 -31.41 31.08
N LYS A 18 -33.46 -32.48 31.03
CA LYS A 18 -32.66 -32.83 29.85
C LYS A 18 -33.54 -33.24 28.66
N ALA A 19 -34.58 -34.04 28.91
CA ALA A 19 -35.55 -34.45 27.89
C ALA A 19 -36.29 -33.23 27.30
N ARG A 20 -36.81 -32.35 28.16
CA ARG A 20 -37.53 -31.12 27.75
C ARG A 20 -36.63 -30.14 26.99
N LYS A 21 -35.32 -30.07 27.31
CA LYS A 21 -34.33 -29.23 26.60
C LYS A 21 -33.90 -29.84 25.25
N LYS A 22 -33.96 -31.15 25.10
CA LYS A 22 -33.71 -31.86 23.83
C LYS A 22 -34.89 -31.72 22.87
N GLU A 23 -36.11 -31.80 23.40
CA GLU A 23 -37.35 -31.58 22.64
C GLU A 23 -37.48 -30.13 22.13
N LYS A 24 -37.23 -29.13 22.99
CA LYS A 24 -37.21 -27.71 22.59
C LYS A 24 -36.18 -27.41 21.51
N ARG A 25 -35.00 -28.04 21.53
CA ARG A 25 -33.98 -27.89 20.47
C ARG A 25 -34.42 -28.50 19.13
N LYS A 26 -35.18 -29.61 19.16
CA LYS A 26 -35.68 -30.27 17.95
C LYS A 26 -36.80 -29.47 17.28
N ILE A 27 -37.68 -28.85 18.08
CA ILE A 27 -38.74 -27.96 17.59
C ILE A 27 -38.17 -26.63 17.12
N PHE A 28 -37.23 -26.04 17.87
CA PHE A 28 -36.58 -24.78 17.46
C PHE A 28 -35.76 -24.98 16.19
N GLY A 29 -34.98 -26.06 16.07
CA GLY A 29 -34.22 -26.36 14.86
C GLY A 29 -35.11 -26.48 13.61
N LYS A 30 -36.21 -27.25 13.68
CA LYS A 30 -37.08 -27.49 12.52
C LYS A 30 -37.89 -26.27 12.09
N THR A 31 -38.25 -25.39 13.03
CA THR A 31 -38.97 -24.14 12.74
C THR A 31 -38.01 -23.01 12.33
N PHE A 32 -36.83 -22.95 12.94
CA PHE A 32 -35.77 -21.99 12.62
C PHE A 32 -35.16 -22.26 11.24
N GLU A 33 -34.94 -23.52 10.88
CA GLU A 33 -34.46 -23.92 9.56
C GLU A 33 -35.47 -23.55 8.46
N ARG A 34 -36.77 -23.76 8.70
CA ARG A 34 -37.82 -23.26 7.80
C ARG A 34 -37.83 -21.74 7.70
N ALA A 35 -37.67 -21.02 8.81
CA ALA A 35 -37.64 -19.55 8.81
C ALA A 35 -36.43 -19.01 8.02
N ILE A 36 -35.25 -19.62 8.16
CA ILE A 36 -34.07 -19.26 7.37
C ILE A 36 -34.30 -19.56 5.88
N ALA A 37 -34.89 -20.70 5.53
CA ALA A 37 -35.19 -21.02 4.13
C ALA A 37 -36.16 -19.99 3.50
N TRP A 38 -37.18 -19.55 4.25
CA TRP A 38 -38.09 -18.48 3.81
C TRP A 38 -37.38 -17.13 3.69
N MET A 39 -36.49 -16.79 4.63
CA MET A 39 -35.68 -15.57 4.55
C MET A 39 -34.78 -15.56 3.32
N LEU A 40 -34.08 -16.66 3.05
CA LEU A 40 -33.22 -16.82 1.87
C LEU A 40 -34.02 -16.76 0.56
N ALA A 41 -35.22 -17.35 0.52
CA ALA A 41 -36.09 -17.26 -0.64
C ALA A 41 -36.55 -15.82 -0.93
N VAL A 42 -36.91 -15.05 0.11
CA VAL A 42 -37.29 -13.63 -0.03
C VAL A 42 -36.12 -12.78 -0.51
N VAL A 43 -34.91 -13.01 0.02
CA VAL A 43 -33.69 -12.32 -0.43
C VAL A 43 -33.39 -12.65 -1.90
N LEU A 44 -33.50 -13.90 -2.32
CA LEU A 44 -33.26 -14.30 -3.70
C LEU A 44 -34.27 -13.67 -4.67
N VAL A 45 -35.56 -13.63 -4.31
CA VAL A 45 -36.61 -12.94 -5.08
C VAL A 45 -36.33 -11.43 -5.15
N TYR A 46 -35.86 -10.81 -4.06
CA TYR A 46 -35.46 -9.40 -4.07
C TYR A 46 -34.27 -9.16 -4.99
N CYS A 47 -33.24 -10.01 -4.97
CA CYS A 47 -32.10 -9.90 -5.89
C CYS A 47 -32.51 -10.03 -7.35
N VAL A 48 -33.38 -10.99 -7.69
CA VAL A 48 -33.85 -11.19 -9.07
C VAL A 48 -34.69 -10.01 -9.56
N THR A 49 -35.57 -9.48 -8.72
CA THR A 49 -36.39 -8.29 -9.05
C THR A 49 -35.54 -7.03 -9.13
N TYR A 50 -34.55 -6.87 -8.25
CA TYR A 50 -33.60 -5.75 -8.29
C TYR A 50 -32.73 -5.78 -9.55
N MET A 51 -32.26 -6.96 -9.99
CA MET A 51 -31.53 -7.10 -11.26
C MET A 51 -32.44 -6.82 -12.47
N ALA A 52 -33.71 -7.24 -12.44
CA ALA A 52 -34.67 -6.97 -13.50
C ALA A 52 -35.06 -5.48 -13.61
N LEU A 53 -35.12 -4.75 -12.49
CA LEU A 53 -35.35 -3.29 -12.49
C LEU A 53 -34.07 -2.49 -12.81
N SER A 54 -32.91 -2.92 -12.31
CA SER A 54 -31.62 -2.25 -12.56
C SER A 54 -31.15 -2.42 -14.01
N ASN A 55 -31.59 -3.47 -14.71
CA ASN A 55 -31.38 -3.60 -16.16
C ASN A 55 -32.36 -2.77 -17.00
N LYS A 56 -33.33 -2.06 -16.37
CA LYS A 56 -34.31 -1.22 -17.09
C LYS A 56 -33.84 0.23 -17.29
N THR A 57 -32.68 0.62 -16.78
CA THR A 57 -32.06 1.94 -17.07
C THR A 57 -31.09 1.92 -18.26
N LEU A 58 -30.94 0.79 -18.95
CA LEU A 58 -30.21 0.68 -20.22
C LEU A 58 -31.00 -0.19 -21.21
N GLY A 59 -32.03 0.38 -21.84
CA GLY A 59 -32.79 -0.33 -22.86
C GLY A 59 -34.06 0.35 -23.36
N ALA A 60 -33.94 1.57 -23.90
CA ALA A 60 -34.98 2.17 -24.75
C ALA A 60 -34.37 2.77 -26.02
N ALA A 61 -34.04 1.89 -26.98
CA ALA A 61 -33.98 2.12 -28.44
C ALA A 61 -33.56 0.77 -29.08
N SER A 62 -34.51 -0.10 -29.42
CA SER A 62 -35.24 -0.20 -30.70
C SER A 62 -34.61 -1.21 -31.69
N ALA A 63 -35.38 -2.25 -32.02
CA ALA A 63 -35.30 -3.04 -33.26
C ALA A 63 -36.75 -3.08 -33.77
N ALA A 64 -37.16 -2.85 -35.02
CA ALA A 64 -36.59 -2.66 -36.37
C ALA A 64 -37.68 -1.88 -37.19
N PRO A 65 -37.74 -1.72 -38.54
CA PRO A 65 -36.86 -2.16 -39.65
C PRO A 65 -36.46 -1.03 -40.65
N ALA A 66 -35.77 -1.41 -41.74
CA ALA A 66 -35.14 -0.56 -42.75
C ALA A 66 -36.11 0.21 -43.70
N GLN A 67 -35.75 1.44 -44.10
CA GLN A 67 -35.69 1.91 -45.50
C GLN A 67 -35.12 3.34 -45.65
N SER A 68 -34.52 3.58 -46.82
CA SER A 68 -33.71 4.70 -47.29
C SER A 68 -34.38 6.08 -47.40
N SER A 69 -33.61 7.16 -47.14
CA SER A 69 -33.47 8.31 -48.06
C SER A 69 -32.41 9.31 -47.55
N ALA A 70 -31.78 9.99 -48.51
CA ALA A 70 -30.64 10.89 -48.36
C ALA A 70 -30.94 12.19 -47.59
N GLN A 71 -29.89 12.86 -47.10
CA GLN A 71 -29.48 14.21 -47.53
C GLN A 71 -28.70 14.99 -46.43
N THR A 72 -27.44 15.33 -46.79
CA THR A 72 -26.58 16.49 -46.44
C THR A 72 -26.70 17.17 -45.06
N THR A 73 -25.59 17.52 -44.41
CA THR A 73 -24.80 18.78 -44.58
C THR A 73 -23.71 18.87 -43.47
N GLN A 74 -22.63 19.60 -43.79
CA GLN A 74 -21.35 19.84 -43.10
C GLN A 74 -21.35 20.11 -41.57
N PRO A 75 -20.19 19.91 -40.91
CA PRO A 75 -19.82 20.58 -39.66
C PRO A 75 -19.02 21.87 -39.92
N ALA A 76 -19.29 22.94 -39.15
CA ALA A 76 -18.54 24.20 -39.16
C ALA A 76 -18.07 24.60 -37.75
N THR A 77 -16.73 24.63 -37.60
CA THR A 77 -15.85 25.63 -36.91
C THR A 77 -16.10 26.03 -35.45
N LYS A 78 -15.16 25.69 -34.53
CA LYS A 78 -13.97 26.45 -33.99
C LYS A 78 -14.27 27.13 -32.65
N SER A 79 -13.47 26.94 -31.60
CA SER A 79 -12.17 27.60 -31.35
C SER A 79 -11.51 26.92 -30.12
N ASP A 80 -10.27 26.45 -30.21
CA ASP A 80 -8.99 27.13 -29.89
C ASP A 80 -8.48 26.74 -28.49
N TRP A 81 -7.48 25.85 -28.44
CA TRP A 81 -6.37 25.98 -27.50
C TRP A 81 -5.10 25.41 -28.12
N ASP A 82 -4.08 26.26 -28.12
CA ASP A 82 -2.75 26.09 -28.68
C ASP A 82 -1.93 25.05 -27.89
N THR A 83 -1.21 24.16 -28.56
CA THR A 83 -0.06 23.47 -27.96
C THR A 83 1.01 23.36 -29.03
N SER A 84 2.05 24.17 -28.85
CA SER A 84 3.20 24.26 -29.72
C SER A 84 4.05 22.99 -29.69
N ALA A 85 4.45 22.58 -30.88
CA ALA A 85 5.20 21.39 -31.20
C ALA A 85 6.67 21.48 -30.74
N SER A 86 7.20 20.36 -30.23
CA SER A 86 8.63 20.05 -30.28
C SER A 86 8.85 18.96 -31.32
N GLY A 87 9.36 19.36 -32.48
CA GLY A 87 9.78 18.46 -33.56
C GLY A 87 11.24 18.06 -33.37
N ASN A 88 11.50 16.76 -33.24
CA ASN A 88 12.84 16.18 -33.30
C ASN A 88 13.21 15.92 -34.77
N GLY A 89 14.28 16.55 -35.24
CA GLY A 89 14.84 16.35 -36.58
C GLY A 89 16.36 16.14 -36.49
N SER A 90 16.79 14.92 -36.78
CA SER A 90 18.19 14.49 -36.91
C SER A 90 18.93 15.20 -38.04
N SER A 91 20.22 15.50 -37.87
CA SER A 91 21.23 15.49 -38.94
C SER A 91 22.66 15.58 -38.38
N GLN A 92 23.56 14.89 -39.07
CA GLN A 92 24.94 14.54 -38.73
C GLN A 92 25.97 15.42 -39.46
N SER A 93 27.18 15.49 -38.90
CA SER A 93 28.50 15.69 -39.54
C SER A 93 29.07 17.10 -39.70
N GLY A 94 30.35 17.24 -39.33
CA GLY A 94 31.23 18.31 -39.85
C GLY A 94 32.40 18.70 -38.93
N SER A 95 33.52 17.99 -39.03
CA SER A 95 34.82 18.37 -38.44
C SER A 95 35.43 19.60 -39.12
N GLN A 96 36.08 20.50 -38.36
CA GLN A 96 37.50 20.93 -38.55
C GLN A 96 37.85 22.24 -37.81
N SER A 97 39.08 22.23 -37.31
CA SER A 97 39.93 23.22 -36.66
C SER A 97 40.02 24.63 -37.27
N SER A 98 40.33 25.65 -36.45
CA SER A 98 41.58 26.45 -36.50
C SER A 98 41.57 27.58 -35.45
N ALA A 99 42.77 28.06 -35.11
CA ALA A 99 43.14 28.76 -33.90
C ALA A 99 43.09 30.30 -33.94
N SER A 100 43.35 30.87 -32.75
CA SER A 100 44.14 32.08 -32.44
C SER A 100 43.43 33.45 -32.37
N GLY A 101 43.69 34.16 -31.25
CA GLY A 101 43.44 35.59 -31.08
C GLY A 101 43.31 36.00 -29.61
N ASP A 102 44.32 36.67 -29.09
CA ASP A 102 44.59 37.02 -27.70
C ASP A 102 43.94 38.35 -27.22
N SER A 103 43.91 38.51 -25.88
CA SER A 103 43.96 39.75 -25.08
C SER A 103 42.69 40.57 -24.74
N ALA A 104 42.33 40.45 -23.46
CA ALA A 104 42.27 41.50 -22.43
C ALA A 104 41.01 42.39 -22.19
N SER A 105 40.71 42.50 -20.88
CA SER A 105 40.18 43.64 -20.11
C SER A 105 38.70 43.66 -19.70
N GLY A 106 38.48 43.35 -18.41
CA GLY A 106 37.84 44.28 -17.47
C GLY A 106 36.33 44.11 -17.18
N GLY A 107 36.02 43.84 -15.90
CA GLY A 107 34.86 44.45 -15.24
C GLY A 107 33.66 43.55 -14.88
N ASN A 108 33.65 43.12 -13.62
CA ASN A 108 32.52 42.92 -12.69
C ASN A 108 31.22 42.16 -13.07
N ALA A 109 30.84 41.34 -12.08
CA ALA A 109 29.49 40.91 -11.70
C ALA A 109 28.86 39.72 -12.44
N ALA A 110 29.09 38.52 -11.91
CA ALA A 110 28.04 37.60 -11.47
C ALA A 110 28.70 36.44 -10.71
N GLN A 111 28.44 36.32 -9.40
CA GLN A 111 28.56 35.05 -8.69
C GLN A 111 27.48 34.13 -9.27
N GLY A 112 27.82 33.45 -10.36
CA GLY A 112 27.05 32.36 -10.92
C GLY A 112 27.10 31.21 -9.92
N ALA A 113 25.92 30.75 -9.53
CA ALA A 113 25.69 29.59 -8.69
C ALA A 113 26.62 28.45 -9.09
N ASP A 114 27.25 27.87 -8.07
CA ASP A 114 28.02 26.63 -8.12
C ASP A 114 27.26 25.63 -9.00
N ALA A 115 27.77 25.39 -10.20
CA ALA A 115 27.30 24.30 -11.04
C ALA A 115 27.68 23.05 -10.27
N ALA A 116 26.69 22.50 -9.54
CA ALA A 116 26.82 21.27 -8.78
C ALA A 116 27.65 20.28 -9.60
N SER A 117 28.87 20.05 -9.13
CA SER A 117 29.75 19.05 -9.71
C SER A 117 28.95 17.74 -9.79
N PRO A 118 28.89 17.05 -10.94
CA PRO A 118 28.20 15.78 -11.01
C PRO A 118 28.82 14.88 -9.93
N ALA A 119 28.00 14.53 -8.94
CA ALA A 119 28.44 13.73 -7.80
C ALA A 119 29.18 12.50 -8.34
N ALA A 120 30.44 12.32 -7.94
CA ALA A 120 31.17 11.11 -8.26
C ALA A 120 30.33 9.92 -7.76
N ALA A 121 30.14 8.92 -8.63
CA ALA A 121 29.44 7.70 -8.25
C ALA A 121 30.06 7.18 -6.93
N SER A 122 29.25 7.14 -5.88
CA SER A 122 29.71 6.74 -4.57
C SER A 122 29.83 5.21 -4.53
N ASP A 123 30.85 4.70 -3.87
CA ASP A 123 30.93 3.26 -3.60
C ASP A 123 29.73 2.85 -2.73
N VAL A 124 28.91 1.92 -3.22
CA VAL A 124 27.68 1.47 -2.55
C VAL A 124 27.96 1.03 -1.11
N ALA A 125 29.07 0.32 -0.88
CA ALA A 125 29.44 -0.13 0.46
C ALA A 125 29.73 1.06 1.39
N ALA A 126 30.42 2.09 0.89
CA ALA A 126 30.71 3.30 1.66
C ALA A 126 29.44 4.09 1.98
N VAL A 127 28.48 4.16 1.04
CA VAL A 127 27.19 4.82 1.29
C VAL A 127 26.39 4.09 2.36
N VAL A 128 26.32 2.76 2.28
CA VAL A 128 25.62 1.91 3.27
C VAL A 128 26.24 2.06 4.65
N GLU A 129 27.57 2.02 4.76
CA GLU A 129 28.26 2.19 6.04
C GLU A 129 28.05 3.59 6.64
N LYS A 130 28.10 4.65 5.81
CA LYS A 130 27.81 6.03 6.26
C LYS A 130 26.38 6.15 6.77
N PHE A 131 25.41 5.62 6.02
CA PHE A 131 24.00 5.60 6.45
C PHE A 131 23.79 4.82 7.73
N LYS A 132 24.26 3.57 7.78
CA LYS A 132 24.13 2.67 8.92
C LYS A 132 24.70 3.28 10.19
N SER A 133 25.92 3.85 10.10
CA SER A 133 26.55 4.52 11.23
C SER A 133 25.71 5.68 11.75
N ALA A 134 25.16 6.51 10.86
CA ALA A 134 24.33 7.64 11.26
C ALA A 134 22.97 7.22 11.82
N ALA A 135 22.32 6.26 11.18
CA ALA A 135 21.03 5.70 11.58
C ALA A 135 21.08 5.15 13.01
N LEU A 136 22.12 4.37 13.34
CA LEU A 136 22.32 3.81 14.69
C LEU A 136 22.59 4.87 15.76
N ASN A 137 23.07 6.07 15.39
CA ASN A 137 23.23 7.19 16.33
C ASN A 137 21.96 8.04 16.49
N SER A 138 20.89 7.74 15.75
CA SER A 138 19.71 8.61 15.61
C SER A 138 18.49 8.07 16.37
N GLU A 139 18.67 7.32 17.45
CA GLU A 139 17.58 6.69 18.22
C GLU A 139 16.51 7.68 18.73
N ASP A 140 16.88 8.96 18.85
CA ASP A 140 16.05 10.07 19.33
C ASP A 140 15.35 10.86 18.21
N VAL A 141 15.67 10.63 16.93
CA VAL A 141 15.06 11.38 15.83
C VAL A 141 13.57 11.02 15.71
N PRO A 142 12.64 11.99 15.64
CA PRO A 142 11.23 11.67 15.48
C PRO A 142 10.97 11.08 14.08
N LYS A 143 10.04 10.14 14.02
CA LYS A 143 9.62 9.45 12.80
C LYS A 143 8.11 9.26 12.77
N TYR A 144 7.52 9.62 11.64
CA TYR A 144 6.08 9.59 11.39
C TYR A 144 5.74 8.61 10.28
N GLN A 145 4.78 7.73 10.53
CA GLN A 145 4.36 6.73 9.56
C GLN A 145 3.09 7.15 8.83
N ASN A 146 3.13 7.10 7.52
CA ASN A 146 1.99 7.33 6.65
C ASN A 146 1.80 6.16 5.69
N MET A 147 0.55 5.72 5.54
CA MET A 147 0.20 4.72 4.54
C MET A 147 -1.08 5.11 3.83
N THR A 148 -1.12 4.84 2.53
CA THR A 148 -2.29 5.15 1.69
C THR A 148 -2.61 3.98 0.78
N LEU A 149 -3.91 3.66 0.65
CA LEU A 149 -4.36 2.68 -0.33
C LEU A 149 -4.31 3.33 -1.71
N ARG A 150 -3.38 2.87 -2.55
CA ARG A 150 -3.18 3.40 -3.91
C ARG A 150 -4.20 2.84 -4.88
N ASP A 151 -4.34 1.51 -4.90
CA ASP A 151 -5.22 0.81 -5.83
C ASP A 151 -5.61 -0.56 -5.26
N TYR A 152 -6.71 -1.14 -5.76
CA TYR A 152 -7.16 -2.45 -5.38
C TYR A 152 -8.04 -3.09 -6.45
N ASN A 153 -7.97 -4.41 -6.56
CA ASN A 153 -8.81 -5.20 -7.45
C ASN A 153 -9.22 -6.49 -6.75
N PHE A 154 -10.46 -6.49 -6.25
CA PHE A 154 -11.02 -7.61 -5.50
C PHE A 154 -12.18 -8.23 -6.27
N SER A 155 -12.23 -9.56 -6.35
CA SER A 155 -13.34 -10.24 -7.01
C SER A 155 -14.64 -10.06 -6.20
N SER A 156 -15.67 -9.43 -6.82
CA SER A 156 -17.13 -9.38 -6.53
C SER A 156 -17.65 -9.53 -5.08
N ASN A 157 -18.71 -8.77 -4.73
CA ASN A 157 -19.62 -8.83 -3.57
C ASN A 157 -19.06 -8.99 -2.14
N LEU A 158 -17.78 -9.29 -1.96
CA LEU A 158 -17.02 -9.28 -0.71
C LEU A 158 -15.88 -8.24 -0.74
N VAL A 159 -15.91 -7.34 -1.74
CA VAL A 159 -15.02 -6.17 -1.87
C VAL A 159 -14.94 -5.40 -0.54
N ASN A 160 -16.06 -5.26 0.18
CA ASN A 160 -16.09 -4.55 1.46
C ASN A 160 -15.24 -5.21 2.56
N SER A 161 -15.17 -6.54 2.60
CA SER A 161 -14.35 -7.25 3.61
C SER A 161 -12.87 -7.08 3.31
N LEU A 162 -12.47 -7.16 2.04
CA LEU A 162 -11.08 -7.06 1.65
C LEU A 162 -10.58 -5.61 1.61
N MET A 163 -11.46 -4.68 1.25
CA MET A 163 -11.28 -3.25 1.51
C MET A 163 -11.07 -3.00 3.00
N GLY A 164 -11.93 -3.56 3.85
CA GLY A 164 -11.78 -3.45 5.30
C GLY A 164 -10.45 -4.00 5.83
N ILE A 165 -9.89 -5.05 5.23
CA ILE A 165 -8.55 -5.55 5.56
C ILE A 165 -7.49 -4.53 5.14
N ALA A 166 -7.55 -4.00 3.91
CA ALA A 166 -6.60 -3.01 3.43
C ALA A 166 -6.66 -1.70 4.28
N GLU A 167 -7.86 -1.20 4.52
CA GLU A 167 -8.13 -0.07 5.42
C GLU A 167 -7.66 -0.39 6.83
N GLY A 168 -7.89 -1.59 7.35
CA GLY A 168 -7.45 -2.02 8.67
C GLY A 168 -5.93 -2.06 8.80
N LEU A 169 -5.21 -2.50 7.76
CA LEU A 169 -3.76 -2.48 7.69
C LEU A 169 -3.22 -1.07 7.74
N ILE A 170 -3.79 -0.16 6.94
CA ILE A 170 -3.49 1.27 6.99
C ILE A 170 -3.82 1.82 8.38
N SER A 171 -5.00 1.53 8.91
CA SER A 171 -5.46 2.01 10.21
C SER A 171 -4.61 1.54 11.39
N LYS A 172 -3.93 0.39 11.25
CA LYS A 172 -3.05 -0.19 12.28
C LYS A 172 -1.63 0.38 12.20
N ASN A 173 -1.15 0.58 10.97
CA ASN A 173 0.24 0.93 10.72
C ASN A 173 0.42 2.45 10.47
N SER A 174 -0.56 3.14 9.88
CA SER A 174 -0.64 4.60 9.91
C SER A 174 -0.95 5.04 11.34
N GLY A 175 -0.15 5.96 11.87
CA GLY A 175 -0.43 6.58 13.16
C GLY A 175 -1.82 7.23 13.10
N LYS A 176 -2.81 6.66 13.79
CA LYS A 176 -4.19 7.19 13.86
C LYS A 176 -4.28 8.62 14.40
N GLU A 177 -3.21 9.07 15.02
CA GLU A 177 -2.79 10.44 15.22
C GLU A 177 -1.31 10.40 14.80
N ASN A 178 -0.78 11.43 14.15
CA ASN A 178 0.61 11.52 13.68
C ASN A 178 1.62 11.44 14.87
N THR A 179 1.67 10.30 15.54
CA THR A 179 2.33 10.09 16.82
C THR A 179 3.72 9.65 16.48
N ALA A 180 4.67 10.54 16.72
CA ALA A 180 6.08 10.26 16.47
C ALA A 180 6.49 9.01 17.27
N SER A 181 7.04 8.04 16.55
CA SER A 181 8.01 7.11 17.12
C SER A 181 9.40 7.75 17.04
N THR A 182 10.43 7.14 17.63
CA THR A 182 11.80 7.63 17.49
C THR A 182 12.70 6.60 16.81
N GLY A 183 13.79 7.07 16.21
CA GLY A 183 14.75 6.24 15.49
C GLY A 183 14.31 5.84 14.09
N LEU A 184 15.25 5.30 13.32
CA LEU A 184 14.97 4.73 12.00
C LEU A 184 14.37 3.33 12.13
N SER A 185 13.71 2.87 11.08
CA SER A 185 13.04 1.56 11.05
C SER A 185 13.95 0.46 10.49
N GLY A 186 13.50 -0.79 10.56
CA GLY A 186 14.22 -1.93 9.97
C GLY A 186 15.33 -2.52 10.83
N GLY A 187 15.96 -3.57 10.31
CA GLY A 187 17.15 -4.23 10.86
C GLY A 187 18.44 -3.57 10.37
N ILE A 188 18.64 -2.29 10.68
CA ILE A 188 19.74 -1.49 10.12
C ILE A 188 21.12 -2.10 10.41
N GLU A 189 21.27 -2.77 11.56
CA GLU A 189 22.49 -3.50 11.91
C GLU A 189 22.84 -4.63 10.92
N GLN A 190 21.85 -5.19 10.23
CA GLN A 190 22.01 -6.25 9.24
C GLN A 190 22.11 -5.72 7.80
N LEU A 191 21.87 -4.43 7.56
CA LEU A 191 21.95 -3.85 6.22
C LEU A 191 23.37 -3.92 5.65
N THR A 192 23.48 -4.41 4.42
CA THR A 192 24.74 -4.56 3.67
C THR A 192 24.62 -4.02 2.24
N ALA A 193 25.75 -3.89 1.54
CA ALA A 193 25.75 -3.54 0.11
C ALA A 193 25.02 -4.57 -0.78
N ASP A 194 24.92 -5.83 -0.34
CA ASP A 194 24.20 -6.87 -1.07
C ASP A 194 22.69 -6.68 -1.03
N ASP A 195 22.18 -5.91 -0.07
CA ASP A 195 20.76 -5.53 0.00
C ASP A 195 20.42 -4.40 -0.98
N VAL A 196 21.43 -3.73 -1.53
CA VAL A 196 21.27 -2.49 -2.27
C VAL A 196 21.26 -2.73 -3.78
N LYS A 197 20.32 -2.08 -4.47
CA LYS A 197 20.25 -2.02 -5.92
C LYS A 197 21.11 -0.86 -6.45
N SER A 198 21.02 0.31 -5.83
CA SER A 198 21.90 1.45 -6.11
C SER A 198 21.98 2.38 -4.90
N ALA A 199 23.09 3.10 -4.77
CA ALA A 199 23.25 4.09 -3.72
C ALA A 199 24.13 5.25 -4.17
N THR A 200 23.81 6.45 -3.70
CA THR A 200 24.60 7.66 -3.92
C THR A 200 24.61 8.50 -2.65
N MET A 201 25.67 9.28 -2.46
CA MET A 201 25.71 10.30 -1.44
C MET A 201 26.36 11.57 -1.96
N SER A 202 25.97 12.72 -1.42
CA SER A 202 26.58 14.01 -1.71
C SER A 202 26.75 14.79 -0.42
N THR A 203 27.88 15.47 -0.28
CA THR A 203 28.20 16.25 0.92
C THR A 203 28.27 17.74 0.56
N ASN A 204 27.50 18.56 1.25
CA ASN A 204 27.49 20.00 1.09
C ASN A 204 27.18 20.69 2.42
N GLY A 205 27.96 21.72 2.77
CA GLY A 205 27.66 22.57 3.93
C GLY A 205 27.64 21.84 5.28
N GLY A 206 28.44 20.78 5.44
CA GLY A 206 28.46 19.96 6.66
C GLY A 206 27.30 18.97 6.78
N LYS A 207 26.53 18.79 5.71
CA LYS A 207 25.48 17.78 5.61
C LYS A 207 25.79 16.80 4.49
N THR A 208 25.42 15.55 4.71
CA THR A 208 25.50 14.49 3.72
C THR A 208 24.09 14.00 3.37
N THR A 209 23.67 14.19 2.12
CA THR A 209 22.44 13.58 1.59
C THR A 209 22.77 12.19 1.07
N VAL A 210 22.04 11.18 1.53
CA VAL A 210 22.15 9.78 1.12
C VAL A 210 20.86 9.36 0.41
N HIS A 211 21.01 8.73 -0.74
CA HIS A 211 19.93 8.05 -1.47
C HIS A 211 20.31 6.58 -1.67
N ILE A 212 19.49 5.66 -1.18
CA ILE A 212 19.68 4.20 -1.33
C ILE A 212 18.39 3.61 -1.91
N GLU A 213 18.49 2.97 -3.07
CA GLU A 213 17.47 2.05 -3.57
C GLU A 213 17.81 0.64 -3.11
N LEU A 214 16.95 0.03 -2.31
CA LEU A 214 17.10 -1.36 -1.90
C LEU A 214 16.63 -2.30 -3.02
N LYS A 215 17.06 -3.56 -2.96
CA LYS A 215 16.46 -4.61 -3.78
C LYS A 215 15.04 -4.87 -3.32
N GLU A 216 14.17 -5.25 -4.25
CA GLU A 216 12.81 -5.65 -3.92
C GLU A 216 12.80 -6.93 -3.08
N GLN A 217 11.78 -7.07 -2.25
CA GLN A 217 11.60 -8.22 -1.35
C GLN A 217 10.22 -8.82 -1.56
N THR A 218 10.12 -10.15 -1.44
CA THR A 218 8.85 -10.88 -1.49
C THR A 218 8.71 -11.75 -0.25
N ASP A 219 7.60 -11.58 0.47
CA ASP A 219 7.30 -12.26 1.71
C ASP A 219 5.93 -12.95 1.68
N GLY A 220 5.70 -13.81 2.67
CA GLY A 220 4.38 -14.37 2.99
C GLY A 220 3.62 -13.55 4.04
N ALA A 221 2.54 -14.12 4.58
CA ALA A 221 1.63 -13.46 5.52
C ALA A 221 2.28 -12.86 6.78
N ASP A 222 3.31 -13.53 7.29
CA ASP A 222 3.94 -13.18 8.56
C ASP A 222 4.98 -12.07 8.42
N GLY A 223 5.35 -11.69 7.18
CA GLY A 223 6.47 -10.79 6.89
C GLY A 223 7.80 -11.34 7.40
N GLN A 224 8.93 -10.90 6.85
CA GLN A 224 10.24 -11.18 7.42
C GLN A 224 10.80 -9.90 8.05
N ALA A 225 10.29 -9.57 9.24
CA ALA A 225 10.77 -8.44 10.02
C ALA A 225 12.25 -8.65 10.33
N HIS A 226 13.11 -7.84 9.70
CA HIS A 226 14.58 -7.91 9.79
C HIS A 226 15.26 -9.02 8.97
N GLU A 227 14.59 -9.61 7.98
CA GLU A 227 15.28 -10.38 6.94
C GLU A 227 15.07 -9.77 5.56
N GLY A 228 16.08 -9.93 4.71
CA GLY A 228 16.06 -9.45 3.35
C GLY A 228 16.23 -7.93 3.24
N PRO A 229 16.32 -7.41 2.00
CA PRO A 229 16.72 -6.04 1.76
C PRO A 229 15.83 -4.99 2.43
N VAL A 230 14.51 -5.16 2.32
CA VAL A 230 13.52 -4.23 2.87
C VAL A 230 13.42 -4.41 4.38
N GLY A 231 13.45 -5.65 4.89
CA GLY A 231 13.50 -5.93 6.32
C GLY A 231 14.71 -5.31 7.02
N HIS A 232 15.89 -5.35 6.40
CA HIS A 232 17.10 -4.71 6.92
C HIS A 232 17.02 -3.18 6.84
N GLY A 233 16.58 -2.61 5.71
CA GLY A 233 16.71 -1.17 5.46
C GLY A 233 15.57 -0.28 5.96
N ILE A 234 14.31 -0.72 5.88
CA ILE A 234 13.13 0.12 6.19
C ILE A 234 12.17 -0.60 7.14
N GLY A 235 12.14 -1.93 7.11
CA GLY A 235 11.13 -2.74 7.78
C GLY A 235 9.94 -3.06 6.86
N VAL A 236 9.30 -4.18 7.14
CA VAL A 236 8.23 -4.75 6.32
C VAL A 236 6.84 -4.43 6.89
N LEU A 237 5.81 -4.56 6.05
CA LEU A 237 4.43 -4.40 6.47
C LEU A 237 4.06 -5.44 7.55
N GLY A 238 3.66 -4.97 8.73
CA GLY A 238 3.24 -5.82 9.84
C GLY A 238 1.73 -5.86 10.07
N GLY A 239 1.29 -6.83 10.89
CA GLY A 239 -0.04 -6.83 11.49
C GLY A 239 -1.18 -7.38 10.64
N ILE A 240 -0.87 -8.15 9.60
CA ILE A 240 -1.84 -8.82 8.72
C ILE A 240 -2.73 -9.78 9.50
N ASP A 241 -2.14 -10.59 10.37
CA ASP A 241 -2.83 -11.53 11.25
C ASP A 241 -3.89 -10.85 12.13
N GLU A 242 -3.52 -9.77 12.83
CA GLU A 242 -4.40 -9.01 13.71
C GLU A 242 -5.56 -8.39 12.92
N VAL A 243 -5.25 -7.75 11.79
CA VAL A 243 -6.28 -7.11 10.97
C VAL A 243 -7.24 -8.16 10.40
N VAL A 244 -6.73 -9.27 9.85
CA VAL A 244 -7.55 -10.37 9.34
C VAL A 244 -8.42 -10.97 10.46
N SER A 245 -7.90 -11.08 11.69
CA SER A 245 -8.64 -11.62 12.83
C SER A 245 -9.89 -10.79 13.20
N ASN A 246 -9.91 -9.50 12.85
CA ASN A 246 -11.07 -8.62 13.04
C ASN A 246 -12.22 -8.90 12.05
N PHE A 247 -12.01 -9.75 11.05
CA PHE A 247 -13.02 -10.15 10.07
C PHE A 247 -13.48 -11.60 10.34
N PRO A 248 -14.47 -11.81 11.22
CA PRO A 248 -14.90 -13.15 11.62
C PRO A 248 -15.41 -13.95 10.42
N GLY A 249 -14.94 -15.19 10.32
CA GLY A 249 -15.28 -16.09 9.21
C GLY A 249 -14.41 -15.90 7.97
N VAL A 250 -13.44 -14.99 8.01
CA VAL A 250 -12.35 -14.89 7.02
C VAL A 250 -11.15 -15.70 7.51
N THR A 251 -10.58 -16.53 6.63
CA THR A 251 -9.31 -17.21 6.86
C THR A 251 -8.42 -17.00 5.64
N VAL A 252 -7.35 -16.23 5.81
CA VAL A 252 -6.32 -16.06 4.78
C VAL A 252 -5.46 -17.32 4.78
N ASN A 253 -5.43 -18.03 3.64
CA ASN A 253 -4.60 -19.23 3.50
C ASN A 253 -3.34 -18.95 2.71
N ASP A 254 -3.40 -18.01 1.77
CA ASP A 254 -2.29 -17.70 0.88
C ASP A 254 -2.33 -16.21 0.50
N ILE A 255 -1.27 -15.52 0.89
CA ILE A 255 -1.02 -14.10 0.65
C ILE A 255 0.47 -13.94 0.35
N GLU A 256 0.75 -13.13 -0.67
CA GLU A 256 2.10 -12.76 -1.09
C GLU A 256 2.22 -11.25 -0.99
N LEU A 257 3.32 -10.79 -0.41
CA LEU A 257 3.64 -9.39 -0.24
C LEU A 257 4.87 -9.09 -1.08
N VAL A 258 4.79 -8.12 -1.98
CA VAL A 258 5.94 -7.70 -2.79
C VAL A 258 6.22 -6.23 -2.49
N TYR A 259 7.39 -5.97 -1.91
CA TYR A 259 7.86 -4.64 -1.57
C TYR A 259 8.60 -4.06 -2.77
N GLN A 260 7.94 -3.16 -3.50
CA GLN A 260 8.42 -2.55 -4.73
C GLN A 260 8.98 -1.16 -4.46
N ASN A 261 10.00 -0.81 -5.24
CA ASN A 261 10.66 0.50 -5.19
C ASN A 261 11.04 0.96 -3.75
N PRO A 262 11.70 0.12 -2.94
CA PRO A 262 12.14 0.53 -1.60
C PRO A 262 13.28 1.56 -1.68
N VAL A 263 13.08 2.71 -1.05
CA VAL A 263 14.01 3.86 -1.09
C VAL A 263 14.22 4.43 0.31
N ILE A 264 15.49 4.73 0.63
CA ILE A 264 15.92 5.49 1.79
C ILE A 264 16.56 6.79 1.28
N ASP A 265 15.98 7.93 1.65
CA ASP A 265 16.41 9.27 1.30
C ASP A 265 16.61 10.09 2.57
N VAL A 266 17.85 10.25 3.04
CA VAL A 266 18.11 10.92 4.32
C VAL A 266 19.17 12.00 4.23
N VAL A 267 19.09 12.95 5.14
CA VAL A 267 20.09 13.98 5.38
C VAL A 267 20.76 13.70 6.72
N ILE A 268 22.07 13.55 6.67
CA ILE A 268 22.93 13.31 7.84
C ILE A 268 23.65 14.62 8.16
N ASP A 269 23.61 15.05 9.42
CA ASP A 269 24.52 16.07 9.93
C ASP A 269 25.88 15.46 10.19
N ASP A 270 26.92 15.98 9.52
CA ASP A 270 28.26 15.41 9.61
C ASP A 270 28.94 15.71 10.95
N ALA A 271 28.50 16.74 11.68
CA ALA A 271 29.07 17.10 12.98
C ALA A 271 28.65 16.11 14.07
N SER A 272 27.37 15.76 14.13
CA SER A 272 26.81 14.80 15.08
C SER A 272 26.82 13.35 14.58
N ASN A 273 26.99 13.16 13.26
CA ASN A 273 26.81 11.88 12.56
C ASN A 273 25.46 11.25 12.91
N LYS A 274 24.40 12.06 12.85
CA LYS A 274 23.00 11.66 13.03
C LYS A 274 22.18 12.01 11.79
N VAL A 275 21.14 11.23 11.53
CA VAL A 275 20.08 11.58 10.58
C VAL A 275 19.28 12.74 11.17
N GLU A 276 19.24 13.86 10.46
CA GLU A 276 18.46 15.03 10.85
C GLU A 276 17.06 14.99 10.27
N SER A 277 16.92 14.54 9.02
CA SER A 277 15.64 14.44 8.33
C SER A 277 15.71 13.49 7.15
N GLY A 278 14.55 13.13 6.60
CA GLY A 278 14.49 12.29 5.42
C GLY A 278 13.17 11.58 5.23
N LYS A 279 13.19 10.61 4.33
CA LYS A 279 12.09 9.74 4.00
C LYS A 279 12.59 8.32 3.76
N GLU A 280 11.85 7.35 4.28
CA GLU A 280 11.94 5.95 3.85
C GLU A 280 10.60 5.56 3.21
N SER A 281 10.60 4.86 2.08
CA SER A 281 9.34 4.51 1.42
C SER A 281 9.42 3.27 0.56
N TYR A 282 8.27 2.64 0.34
CA TYR A 282 8.06 1.58 -0.65
C TYR A 282 6.57 1.48 -1.00
N THR A 283 6.25 0.80 -2.10
CA THR A 283 4.88 0.36 -2.39
C THR A 283 4.78 -1.13 -2.15
N VAL A 284 3.92 -1.57 -1.23
CA VAL A 284 3.63 -2.99 -1.04
C VAL A 284 2.48 -3.41 -1.94
N PHE A 285 2.76 -4.36 -2.83
CA PHE A 285 1.74 -5.11 -3.55
C PHE A 285 1.33 -6.31 -2.71
N ILE A 286 0.06 -6.34 -2.36
CA ILE A 286 -0.56 -7.43 -1.63
C ILE A 286 -1.32 -8.27 -2.64
N ASN A 287 -0.93 -9.53 -2.76
CA ASN A 287 -1.59 -10.52 -3.59
C ASN A 287 -2.26 -11.56 -2.70
N LEU A 288 -3.54 -11.37 -2.41
CA LEU A 288 -4.35 -12.36 -1.73
C LEU A 288 -4.75 -13.43 -2.73
N LYS A 289 -3.98 -14.52 -2.78
CA LYS A 289 -4.22 -15.65 -3.67
C LYS A 289 -5.43 -16.45 -3.25
N SER A 290 -5.59 -16.69 -1.94
CA SER A 290 -6.79 -17.33 -1.42
C SER A 290 -7.11 -16.96 0.04
N ALA A 291 -8.34 -16.49 0.26
CA ALA A 291 -8.98 -16.48 1.57
C ALA A 291 -10.30 -17.22 1.52
N LYS A 292 -10.65 -17.95 2.58
CA LYS A 292 -11.97 -18.56 2.75
C LYS A 292 -12.87 -17.61 3.51
N VAL A 293 -14.07 -17.37 2.97
CA VAL A 293 -15.13 -16.63 3.66
C VAL A 293 -16.43 -17.41 3.53
N ALA A 294 -16.89 -17.98 4.64
CA ALA A 294 -18.04 -18.88 4.68
C ALA A 294 -17.93 -20.01 3.61
N ILE A 295 -18.77 -19.98 2.56
CA ILE A 295 -18.79 -20.97 1.47
C ILE A 295 -18.02 -20.52 0.22
N SER A 296 -17.43 -19.33 0.24
CA SER A 296 -16.76 -18.72 -0.90
C SER A 296 -15.24 -18.63 -0.69
N THR A 297 -14.50 -18.60 -1.79
CA THR A 297 -13.08 -18.26 -1.80
C THR A 297 -12.93 -16.86 -2.39
N LEU A 298 -12.07 -16.06 -1.76
CA LEU A 298 -11.72 -14.72 -2.19
C LEU A 298 -10.29 -14.67 -2.68
N SER A 299 -10.09 -13.85 -3.69
CA SER A 299 -8.77 -13.46 -4.16
C SER A 299 -8.80 -12.00 -4.60
N GLY A 300 -7.64 -11.39 -4.61
CA GLY A 300 -7.48 -10.09 -5.23
C GLY A 300 -6.21 -9.40 -4.78
N THR A 301 -6.04 -8.18 -5.27
CA THR A 301 -4.79 -7.45 -5.13
C THR A 301 -5.01 -6.07 -4.54
N ALA A 302 -4.03 -5.56 -3.80
CA ALA A 302 -3.99 -4.18 -3.35
C ALA A 302 -2.58 -3.61 -3.47
N TYR A 303 -2.49 -2.31 -3.67
CA TYR A 303 -1.26 -1.55 -3.59
C TYR A 303 -1.38 -0.56 -2.44
N ILE A 304 -0.47 -0.65 -1.47
CA ILE A 304 -0.40 0.31 -0.37
C ILE A 304 0.93 1.02 -0.46
N ASP A 305 0.87 2.35 -0.50
CA ASP A 305 2.06 3.17 -0.37
C ASP A 305 2.40 3.33 1.10
N TYR A 306 3.67 3.17 1.40
CA TYR A 306 4.23 3.21 2.72
C TYR A 306 5.33 4.26 2.78
N GLU A 307 5.24 5.14 3.77
CA GLU A 307 6.18 6.24 3.93
C GLU A 307 6.48 6.46 5.42
N TYR A 308 7.76 6.58 5.75
CA TYR A 308 8.23 7.19 6.97
C TYR A 308 8.80 8.56 6.67
N ILE A 309 8.33 9.59 7.37
CA ILE A 309 8.94 10.92 7.39
C ILE A 309 9.81 10.99 8.65
N ILE A 310 11.09 11.28 8.48
CA ILE A 310 12.08 11.36 9.55
C ILE A 310 12.42 12.82 9.77
N GLY A 311 12.47 13.26 11.02
CA GLY A 311 12.92 14.59 11.40
C GLY A 311 12.05 15.72 10.86
N GLU A 312 11.13 16.20 11.69
CA GLU A 312 10.42 17.47 11.50
C GLU A 312 10.68 18.42 12.67
#